data_AF-A0A7J5YY34-F1
#
_entry.id   AF-A0A7J5YY34-F1
#
_cell.length_a   1.000
_cell.length_b   1.000
_cell.length_c   1.000
_cell.angle_alpha   90.00
_cell.angle_beta   90.00
_cell.angle_gamma   90.00
#
_symmetry.space_group_name_H-M   'P 1'
#
loop_
_entity.id
_entity.type
_entity.pdbx_description
1 polymer ?
#
loop_
_entity_poly.entity_id
_entity_poly.type
_entity_poly.pdbx_seq_one_letter_code
_entity_poly.pdbx_strand_id
1 'polypeptide(L)'
;MVSYIPRRGRIVLLLSTKHRSPDVSDEMKRKPVIIKDYNRCKGGVDNLDKVVATYSCRRRTSRWPLALFYNLVDISHYNAYI
;
A
#
# COMPACT_ATOMS: atom_id res chain seq x y z
N MET A 1 -11.08 15.28 4.96
CA MET A 1 -11.66 13.93 5.07
C MET A 1 -12.64 13.75 3.91
N VAL A 2 -12.65 12.59 3.23
CA VAL A 2 -13.58 12.30 2.12
C VAL A 2 -14.25 10.94 2.34
N SER A 3 -15.56 10.89 2.11
CA SER A 3 -16.37 9.67 2.10
C SER A 3 -16.86 9.41 0.67
N TYR A 4 -16.66 8.19 0.16
CA TYR A 4 -17.05 7.80 -1.19
C TYR A 4 -17.72 6.43 -1.21
N ILE A 5 -18.81 6.28 -1.95
CA ILE A 5 -19.60 5.05 -2.04
C ILE A 5 -19.45 4.47 -3.46
N PRO A 6 -18.50 3.53 -3.70
CA PRO A 6 -18.33 2.90 -5.02
C PRO A 6 -19.48 1.98 -5.42
N ARG A 7 -20.16 1.34 -4.46
CA ARG A 7 -21.28 0.41 -4.65
C ARG A 7 -22.24 0.52 -3.47
N ARG A 8 -23.53 0.26 -3.67
CA ARG A 8 -24.51 0.22 -2.56
C ARG A 8 -24.00 -0.69 -1.44
N GLY A 9 -23.99 -0.18 -0.21
CA GLY A 9 -23.54 -0.90 0.98
C GLY A 9 -22.02 -0.98 1.18
N ARG A 10 -21.19 -0.40 0.31
CA ARG A 10 -19.72 -0.31 0.52
C ARG A 10 -19.29 1.14 0.57
N ILE A 11 -18.77 1.57 1.72
CA ILE A 11 -18.25 2.92 1.94
C ILE A 11 -16.73 2.87 1.98
N VAL A 12 -16.08 3.83 1.35
CA VAL A 12 -14.63 4.06 1.42
C VAL A 12 -14.41 5.41 2.09
N LEU A 13 -13.78 5.38 3.27
CA LEU A 13 -13.38 6.56 4.03
C LEU A 13 -11.88 6.80 3.81
N LEU A 14 -11.53 8.01 3.39
CA LEU A 14 -10.14 8.43 3.24
C LEU A 14 -9.86 9.72 4.02
N LEU A 15 -8.77 9.69 4.78
CA LEU A 15 -8.20 10.85 5.43
C LEU A 15 -6.94 11.27 4.68
N SER A 16 -6.81 12.54 4.35
CA SER A 16 -5.60 13.10 3.75
C SER A 16 -5.39 14.51 4.28
N THR A 17 -4.15 14.84 4.63
CA THR A 17 -3.70 16.19 5.01
C THR A 17 -3.19 16.98 3.79
N LYS A 18 -2.86 16.28 2.70
CA LYS A 18 -2.34 16.85 1.44
C LYS A 18 -3.42 17.55 0.61
N HIS A 19 -4.64 17.04 0.65
CA HIS A 19 -5.76 17.55 -0.14
C HIS A 19 -6.67 18.43 0.74
N ARG A 20 -6.57 19.76 0.55
CA ARG A 20 -7.37 20.76 1.28
C ARG A 20 -8.70 21.07 0.59
N SER A 21 -8.79 20.86 -0.72
CA SER A 21 -9.98 21.00 -1.55
C SER A 21 -10.56 19.62 -1.90
N PRO A 22 -11.90 19.46 -1.90
CA PRO A 22 -12.57 18.23 -2.32
C PRO A 22 -12.64 18.16 -3.86
N ASP A 23 -11.50 18.14 -4.53
CA ASP A 23 -11.45 18.08 -5.99
C ASP A 23 -11.85 16.69 -6.52
N VAL A 24 -12.74 16.70 -7.51
CA VAL A 24 -13.24 15.52 -8.20
C VAL A 24 -12.61 15.48 -9.58
N SER A 25 -12.09 14.32 -9.99
CA SER A 25 -11.46 14.20 -11.31
C SER A 25 -12.51 14.34 -12.42
N ASP A 26 -12.16 15.04 -13.50
CA ASP A 26 -13.02 15.25 -14.67
C ASP A 26 -13.15 14.02 -15.60
N GLU A 27 -12.71 12.86 -15.13
CA GLU A 27 -12.86 11.58 -15.82
C GLU A 27 -14.31 11.07 -15.74
N MET A 28 -14.72 10.25 -16.71
CA MET A 28 -16.05 9.63 -16.84
C MET A 28 -16.57 8.94 -15.57
N LYS A 29 -15.68 8.57 -14.63
CA LYS A 29 -15.99 7.90 -13.37
C LYS A 29 -16.10 8.84 -12.15
N ARG A 30 -15.89 10.15 -12.32
CA ARG A 30 -15.99 11.23 -11.29
C ARG A 30 -15.48 10.80 -9.92
N LYS A 31 -14.29 10.19 -9.88
CA LYS A 31 -13.69 9.73 -8.62
C LYS A 31 -13.03 10.92 -7.92
N PRO A 32 -13.11 11.02 -6.58
CA PRO A 32 -12.33 11.99 -5.83
C PRO A 32 -10.84 11.84 -6.13
N VAL A 33 -10.15 12.96 -6.34
CA VAL A 33 -8.70 12.96 -6.64
C VAL A 33 -7.91 12.25 -5.52
N ILE A 34 -8.36 12.37 -4.27
CA ILE A 34 -7.80 11.68 -3.10
C ILE A 34 -7.76 10.15 -3.29
N ILE A 35 -8.78 9.54 -3.90
CA ILE A 35 -8.80 8.09 -4.15
C ILE A 35 -7.74 7.70 -5.19
N LYS A 36 -7.54 8.55 -6.21
CA LYS A 36 -6.54 8.32 -7.26
C LYS A 36 -5.12 8.40 -6.70
N ASP A 37 -4.84 9.43 -5.91
CA ASP A 37 -3.56 9.61 -5.22
C ASP A 37 -3.30 8.49 -4.22
N TYR A 38 -4.31 8.09 -3.43
CA TYR A 38 -4.20 6.96 -2.51
C TYR A 38 -3.86 5.65 -3.24
N ASN A 39 -4.59 5.32 -4.33
CA ASN A 39 -4.33 4.10 -5.09
C ASN A 39 -2.96 4.10 -5.77
N ARG A 40 -2.48 5.27 -6.22
CA ARG A 40 -1.12 5.42 -6.78
C ARG A 40 -0.05 5.11 -5.74
N CYS A 41 -0.15 5.68 -4.54
CA CYS A 41 0.83 5.43 -3.48
C CYS A 41 0.73 4.02 -2.90
N LYS A 42 -0.49 3.47 -2.81
CA LYS A 42 -0.73 2.12 -2.29
C LYS A 42 -0.11 1.03 -3.18
N GLY A 43 -0.12 1.24 -4.50
CA GLY A 43 0.47 0.29 -5.45
C GLY A 43 1.97 0.03 -5.22
N GLY A 44 2.71 1.01 -4.70
CA GLY A 44 4.13 0.82 -4.38
C GLY A 44 4.36 -0.16 -3.23
N VAL A 45 3.54 -0.06 -2.17
CA VAL A 45 3.62 -0.95 -1.00
C VAL A 45 3.14 -2.36 -1.35
N ASP A 46 2.03 -2.49 -2.07
CA ASP A 46 1.51 -3.80 -2.49
C ASP A 46 2.50 -4.54 -3.42
N ASN A 47 3.24 -3.81 -4.26
CA ASN A 47 4.23 -4.43 -5.13
C ASN A 47 5.46 -4.90 -4.35
N LEU A 48 5.91 -4.12 -3.36
CA LEU A 48 6.96 -4.54 -2.44
C LEU A 48 6.55 -5.77 -1.62
N ASP A 49 5.35 -5.77 -1.04
CA ASP A 49 4.82 -6.90 -0.28
C ASP A 49 4.72 -8.17 -1.14
N LYS A 50 4.28 -8.02 -2.40
CA LYS A 50 4.24 -9.12 -3.37
C LYS A 50 5.63 -9.65 -3.71
N VAL A 51 6.62 -8.79 -3.93
CA VAL A 51 8.02 -9.19 -4.20
C VAL A 51 8.63 -9.87 -2.98
N VAL A 52 8.42 -9.33 -1.77
CA VAL A 52 8.85 -9.95 -0.52
C VAL A 52 8.19 -11.33 -0.33
N ALA A 53 6.90 -11.46 -0.63
CA ALA A 53 6.19 -12.74 -0.54
C ALA A 53 6.65 -13.76 -1.58
N THR A 54 6.99 -13.33 -2.80
CA THR A 54 7.39 -14.22 -3.91
C THR A 54 8.87 -14.61 -3.89
N TYR A 55 9.75 -13.72 -3.43
CA TYR A 55 11.19 -13.99 -3.29
C TYR A 55 11.59 -14.48 -1.89
N SER A 56 10.62 -14.65 -0.98
CA SER A 56 10.88 -15.18 0.35
C SER A 56 11.29 -16.65 0.28
N CYS A 57 12.60 -16.90 0.24
CA CYS A 57 13.21 -18.16 0.65
C CYS A 57 13.09 -18.41 2.18
N ARG A 58 12.08 -17.84 2.86
CA ARG A 58 11.84 -18.07 4.28
C ARG A 58 11.41 -19.52 4.48
N ARG A 59 12.36 -20.35 4.92
CA ARG A 59 12.04 -21.64 5.53
C ARG A 59 11.07 -21.39 6.69
N ARG A 60 9.98 -22.14 6.74
CA ARG A 60 8.99 -22.09 7.82
C ARG A 60 9.71 -22.39 9.15
N THR A 61 9.94 -21.37 9.96
CA THR A 61 10.61 -21.47 11.26
C THR A 61 9.59 -21.18 12.36
N SER A 62 9.52 -22.04 13.38
CA SER A 62 8.70 -21.85 14.59
C SER A 62 9.34 -20.89 15.60
N ARG A 63 10.54 -20.36 15.29
CA ARG A 63 11.28 -19.43 16.13
C ARG A 63 11.15 -18.01 15.58
N TRP A 64 10.26 -17.23 16.19
CA TRP A 64 9.99 -15.83 15.81
C TRP A 64 11.22 -14.91 15.77
N PRO A 65 12.25 -15.04 16.64
CA PRO A 65 13.41 -14.14 16.58
C PRO A 65 14.24 -14.36 15.32
N LEU A 66 14.33 -15.62 14.88
CA LEU A 66 15.07 -16.00 13.68
C LEU A 66 14.35 -15.51 12.41
N ALA A 67 13.01 -15.52 12.41
CA ALA A 67 12.22 -14.98 11.31
C ALA A 67 12.39 -13.46 11.15
N LEU A 68 12.59 -12.73 12.26
CA LEU A 68 12.91 -11.30 12.24
C LEU A 68 14.33 -11.04 11.76
N PHE A 69 15.30 -11.87 12.20
CA PHE A 69 16.68 -11.76 11.75
C PHE A 69 16.80 -11.92 10.22
N TYR A 70 16.15 -12.93 9.64
CA TYR A 70 16.13 -13.10 8.18
C TYR A 70 15.50 -11.91 7.45
N ASN A 71 14.38 -11.38 7.95
CA ASN A 71 13.78 -10.17 7.38
C ASN A 71 14.71 -8.96 7.41
N LEU A 72 15.45 -8.76 8.51
CA LEU A 72 16.37 -7.65 8.66
C LEU A 72 17.51 -7.74 7.64
N VAL A 73 18.06 -8.94 7.46
CA VAL A 73 19.14 -9.21 6.48
C VAL A 73 18.62 -8.97 5.07
N ASP A 74 17.45 -9.49 4.71
CA ASP A 74 16.87 -9.33 3.37
C ASP A 74 16.63 -7.84 3.02
N ILE A 75 16.09 -7.06 3.96
CA ILE A 75 15.88 -5.60 3.78
C ILE A 75 17.22 -4.88 3.64
N SER A 76 18.22 -5.23 4.45
CA SER A 76 19.55 -4.61 4.39
C SER A 76 20.26 -4.87 3.06
N HIS A 77 20.11 -6.08 2.52
CA HIS A 77 20.71 -6.46 1.24
C HIS A 77 20.04 -5.73 0.07
N TYR A 78 18.72 -5.58 0.11
CA TYR A 78 17.97 -4.79 -0.88
C TYR A 78 18.34 -3.30 -0.82
N ASN A 79 18.44 -2.72 0.38
CA ASN A 79 18.86 -1.33 0.56
C ASN A 79 20.33 -1.06 0.17
N ALA A 80 21.19 -2.07 0.25
CA ALA A 80 22.59 -1.96 -0.21
C ALA A 80 22.72 -2.11 -1.73
N TYR A 81 21.72 -2.67 -2.40
CA TYR A 81 21.69 -2.87 -3.85
C TYR A 81 21.08 -1.70 -4.61
N ILE A 82 20.16 -0.96 -3.99
CA ILE A 82 19.59 0.32 -4.49
C ILE A 82 20.62 1.44 -4.33
#